data_AF-A0A1G7FA90-F1
#
_entry.id   AF-A0A1G7FA90-F1
#
_cell.length_a   1.000
_cell.length_b   1.000
_cell.length_c   1.000
_cell.angle_alpha   90.00
_cell.angle_beta   90.00
_cell.angle_gamma   90.00
#
_symmetry.space_group_name_H-M   'P 1'
#
loop_
_entity.id
_entity.type
_entity.pdbx_description
1 polymer ?
#
loop_
_entity_poly.entity_id
_entity_poly.type
_entity_poly.pdbx_seq_one_letter_code
_entity_poly.pdbx_strand_id
1 'polypeptide(L)'
;MDYEERELILELFPGTSPDLLPLGEILYYRNEEGQVVIAEKGPPELRLVLEALPGHVGGPQVCEACRRHLSGSALGFFRHPVGGKETHLRYLVLCQDTASCASHAEPERLREILLRGILT
;
A
#
# COMPACT_ATOMS: atom_id res chain seq x y z
N MET A 1 -2.43 13.42 -16.94
CA MET A 1 -3.73 14.11 -17.09
C MET A 1 -4.82 13.21 -16.51
N ASP A 2 -4.73 12.86 -15.23
CA ASP A 2 -5.63 11.90 -14.56
C ASP A 2 -6.36 12.53 -13.36
N TYR A 3 -5.93 13.74 -12.97
CA TYR A 3 -6.50 14.55 -11.91
C TYR A 3 -7.91 15.08 -12.27
N GLU A 4 -8.15 15.35 -13.56
CA GLU A 4 -9.42 15.94 -14.04
C GLU A 4 -10.61 14.98 -13.90
N GLU A 5 -10.42 13.67 -14.06
CA GLU A 5 -11.54 12.71 -14.03
C GLU A 5 -12.04 12.45 -12.60
N ARG A 6 -11.12 12.31 -11.64
CA ARG A 6 -11.47 12.11 -10.22
C ARG A 6 -12.20 13.30 -9.63
N GLU A 7 -11.70 14.51 -9.91
CA GLU A 7 -12.35 15.74 -9.48
C GLU A 7 -13.75 15.84 -10.05
N LEU A 8 -13.91 15.60 -11.36
CA LEU A 8 -15.21 15.62 -12.01
C LEU A 8 -16.20 14.63 -11.40
N ILE A 9 -15.77 13.40 -11.11
CA ILE A 9 -16.63 12.39 -10.47
C ILE A 9 -17.07 12.85 -9.08
N LEU A 10 -16.17 13.42 -8.27
CA LEU A 10 -16.50 13.88 -6.92
C LEU A 10 -17.35 15.16 -6.94
N GLU A 11 -17.20 16.03 -7.94
CA GLU A 11 -18.08 17.18 -8.15
C GLU A 11 -19.51 16.75 -8.47
N LEU A 12 -19.68 15.74 -9.33
CA LEU A 12 -20.99 15.22 -9.73
C LEU A 12 -21.61 14.28 -8.69
N PHE A 13 -20.77 13.49 -8.00
CA PHE A 13 -21.15 12.43 -7.08
C PHE A 13 -20.27 12.46 -5.82
N PRO A 14 -20.50 13.41 -4.90
CA PRO A 14 -19.64 13.66 -3.73
C PRO A 14 -19.59 12.50 -2.71
N GLY A 15 -20.52 11.54 -2.80
CA GLY A 15 -20.54 10.35 -1.97
C GLY A 15 -19.87 9.12 -2.59
N THR A 16 -19.16 9.26 -3.71
CA THR A 16 -18.50 8.15 -4.39
C THR A 16 -17.42 7.55 -3.49
N SER A 17 -17.51 6.25 -3.25
CA SER A 17 -16.55 5.53 -2.41
C SER A 17 -15.17 5.50 -3.09
N PRO A 18 -14.06 5.60 -2.33
CA PRO A 18 -12.71 5.66 -2.91
C PRO A 18 -12.31 4.44 -3.75
N ASP A 19 -12.93 3.28 -3.54
CA ASP A 19 -12.72 2.07 -4.35
C ASP A 19 -13.34 2.16 -5.76
N LEU A 20 -14.30 3.07 -5.96
CA LEU A 20 -14.98 3.29 -7.24
C LEU A 20 -14.33 4.40 -8.08
N LEU A 21 -13.44 5.19 -7.49
CA LEU A 21 -12.72 6.24 -8.22
C LEU A 21 -11.69 5.61 -9.19
N PRO A 22 -11.40 6.24 -10.35
CA PRO A 22 -10.26 5.88 -11.20
C PRO A 22 -8.96 5.81 -10.39
N LEU A 23 -7.95 5.05 -10.81
CA LEU A 23 -6.68 4.93 -10.07
C LEU A 23 -5.86 6.21 -10.18
N GLY A 24 -5.47 6.82 -9.06
CA GLY A 24 -4.59 7.98 -9.04
C GLY A 24 -3.10 7.59 -9.10
N GLU A 25 -2.22 8.59 -9.01
CA GLU A 25 -0.77 8.32 -8.97
C GLU A 25 -0.41 7.58 -7.68
N ILE A 26 0.01 6.32 -7.81
CA ILE A 26 0.44 5.49 -6.70
C ILE A 26 1.94 5.69 -6.41
N LEU A 27 2.24 5.99 -5.16
CA LEU A 27 3.59 6.01 -4.62
C LEU A 27 3.82 4.79 -3.71
N TYR A 28 4.97 4.14 -3.90
CA TYR A 28 5.40 3.04 -3.04
C TYR A 28 6.90 3.14 -2.78
N TYR A 29 7.26 3.45 -1.54
CA TYR A 29 8.63 3.79 -1.16
C TYR A 29 8.92 3.50 0.31
N ARG A 30 10.19 3.63 0.71
CA ARG A 30 10.61 3.59 2.11
C ARG A 30 10.98 4.99 2.57
N ASN A 31 10.43 5.47 3.69
CA ASN A 31 10.73 6.79 4.24
C ASN A 31 12.06 6.79 5.03
N GLU A 32 12.45 7.97 5.51
CA GLU A 32 13.69 8.18 6.25
C GLU A 32 13.71 7.42 7.59
N GLU A 33 12.53 7.22 8.20
CA GLU A 33 12.34 6.41 9.40
C GLU A 33 12.39 4.89 9.12
N GLY A 34 12.59 4.48 7.87
CA GLY A 34 12.68 3.08 7.46
C GLY A 34 11.34 2.35 7.37
N GLN A 35 10.22 3.05 7.50
CA GLN A 35 8.87 2.53 7.27
C GLN A 35 8.55 2.46 5.78
N VAL A 36 7.68 1.54 5.40
CA VAL A 36 7.20 1.42 4.02
C VAL A 36 5.91 2.24 3.87
N VAL A 37 5.85 3.08 2.85
CA VAL A 37 4.71 3.96 2.57
C VAL A 37 4.07 3.54 1.26
N ILE A 38 2.75 3.35 1.30
CA ILE A 38 1.90 3.25 0.10
C ILE A 38 0.99 4.48 0.14
N ALA A 39 1.02 5.29 -0.91
CA ALA A 39 0.15 6.45 -1.02
C ALA A 39 -0.48 6.53 -2.41
N GLU A 40 -1.67 7.11 -2.47
CA GLU A 40 -2.38 7.41 -3.70
C GLU A 40 -2.67 8.91 -3.71
N LYS A 41 -2.07 9.62 -4.66
CA LYS A 41 -2.32 11.06 -4.84
C LYS A 41 -3.66 11.30 -5.54
N GLY A 42 -4.17 12.50 -5.34
CA GLY A 42 -5.43 12.97 -5.89
C GLY A 42 -6.46 13.19 -4.78
N PRO A 43 -7.69 13.62 -5.11
CA PRO A 43 -8.76 13.75 -4.14
C PRO A 43 -9.58 12.45 -4.03
N PRO A 44 -9.76 11.85 -2.83
CA PRO A 44 -9.02 12.12 -1.59
C PRO A 44 -7.60 11.56 -1.64
N GLU A 45 -6.67 12.20 -0.92
CA GLU A 45 -5.32 11.67 -0.78
C GLU A 45 -5.34 10.54 0.25
N LEU A 46 -4.86 9.37 -0.15
CA LEU A 46 -4.85 8.19 0.69
C LEU A 46 -3.41 7.81 1.02
N ARG A 47 -3.16 7.45 2.28
CA ARG A 47 -1.82 7.10 2.75
C ARG A 47 -1.87 5.98 3.77
N LEU A 48 -1.01 4.98 3.58
CA LEU A 48 -0.78 3.87 4.49
C LEU A 48 0.71 3.79 4.82
N VAL A 49 1.02 3.77 6.12
CA VAL A 49 2.38 3.62 6.64
C VAL A 49 2.50 2.27 7.32
N LEU A 50 3.52 1.52 6.93
CA LEU A 50 3.78 0.15 7.37
C LEU A 50 5.07 0.12 8.18
N GLU A 51 4.98 -0.29 9.44
CA GLU A 51 6.12 -0.48 10.32
C GLU A 51 6.79 -1.82 10.05
N ALA A 52 8.12 -1.83 9.90
CA ALA A 52 8.88 -3.06 9.81
C ALA A 52 8.96 -3.75 11.18
N LEU A 53 8.78 -5.07 11.20
CA LEU A 53 9.00 -5.90 12.37
C LEU A 53 10.39 -6.53 12.34
N PRO A 54 11.02 -6.74 13.51
CA PRO A 54 12.31 -7.40 13.58
C PRO A 54 12.20 -8.86 13.11
N GLY A 55 13.26 -9.34 12.45
CA GLY A 55 13.37 -10.71 11.95
C GLY A 55 13.20 -10.83 10.44
N HIS A 56 13.26 -12.06 9.96
CA HIS A 56 13.05 -12.41 8.55
C HIS A 56 12.02 -13.53 8.44
N VAL A 57 11.46 -13.69 7.25
CA VAL A 57 10.55 -14.80 6.99
C VAL A 57 11.34 -16.10 7.03
N GLY A 58 10.82 -17.12 7.73
CA GLY A 58 11.54 -18.39 7.97
C GLY A 58 11.74 -19.26 6.73
N GLY A 59 11.06 -18.96 5.63
CA GLY A 59 11.17 -19.70 4.37
C GLY A 59 10.67 -18.88 3.18
N PRO A 60 10.73 -19.43 1.97
CA PRO A 60 10.22 -18.76 0.78
C PRO A 60 8.73 -18.44 0.89
N GLN A 61 8.35 -17.22 0.51
CA GLN A 61 6.97 -16.74 0.52
C GLN A 61 6.73 -15.82 -0.69
N VAL A 62 5.49 -15.39 -0.87
CA VAL A 62 5.10 -14.43 -1.91
C VAL A 62 5.09 -13.03 -1.30
N CYS A 63 5.76 -12.08 -1.93
CA CYS A 63 5.63 -10.66 -1.58
C CYS A 63 4.21 -10.18 -1.93
N GLU A 64 3.52 -9.56 -0.99
CA GLU A 64 2.14 -9.12 -1.21
C GLU A 64 2.01 -7.93 -2.17
N ALA A 65 3.06 -7.13 -2.34
CA ALA A 65 3.07 -6.00 -3.28
C ALA A 65 3.38 -6.45 -4.72
N CYS A 66 4.54 -7.06 -4.97
CA CYS A 66 4.95 -7.45 -6.33
C CYS A 66 4.51 -8.87 -6.75
N ARG A 67 3.89 -9.64 -5.84
CA ARG A 67 3.41 -11.02 -6.07
C ARG A 67 4.47 -12.02 -6.54
N ARG A 68 5.77 -11.69 -6.38
CA ARG A 68 6.87 -12.59 -6.71
C ARG A 68 7.17 -13.53 -5.56
N HIS A 69 7.51 -14.78 -5.90
CA HIS A 69 8.08 -15.74 -4.97
C HIS A 69 9.54 -15.41 -4.70
N LEU A 70 9.90 -15.26 -3.43
CA LEU A 70 11.24 -14.85 -3.00
C LEU A 70 11.71 -15.71 -1.82
N SER A 71 13.03 -15.73 -1.60
CA SER A 71 13.59 -16.35 -0.39
C SER A 71 13.16 -15.60 0.86
N GLY A 72 13.13 -16.29 2.00
CA GLY A 72 12.75 -15.66 3.27
C GLY A 72 13.65 -14.49 3.67
N SER A 73 14.93 -14.52 3.28
CA SER A 73 15.91 -13.44 3.51
C SER A 73 15.66 -12.18 2.69
N ALA A 74 14.92 -12.26 1.58
CA ALA A 74 14.56 -11.12 0.75
C ALA A 74 13.24 -10.46 1.19
N LEU A 75 12.55 -11.07 2.16
CA LEU A 75 11.25 -10.65 2.65
C LEU A 75 11.34 -10.18 4.10
N GLY A 76 10.45 -9.26 4.47
CA GLY A 76 10.26 -8.76 5.82
C GLY A 76 8.78 -8.78 6.21
N PHE A 77 8.53 -8.83 7.52
CA PHE A 77 7.20 -8.64 8.06
C PHE A 77 6.97 -7.16 8.33
N PHE A 78 5.82 -6.67 7.94
CA PHE A 78 5.39 -5.30 8.17
C PHE A 78 4.02 -5.32 8.83
N ARG A 79 3.69 -4.27 9.58
CA ARG A 79 2.37 -4.13 10.20
C ARG A 79 1.84 -2.72 10.08
N HIS A 80 0.53 -2.58 10.24
CA HIS A 80 -0.11 -1.29 10.44
C HIS A 80 -1.43 -1.45 11.22
N PRO A 81 -1.90 -0.39 11.90
CA PRO A 81 -3.25 -0.36 12.46
C PRO A 81 -4.30 -0.20 11.35
N VAL A 82 -5.41 -0.91 11.48
CA VAL A 82 -6.53 -0.86 10.53
C VAL A 82 -7.56 0.17 10.98
N GLY A 83 -8.05 1.01 10.07
CA GLY A 83 -9.13 1.96 10.37
C GLY A 83 -8.83 2.94 11.50
N GLY A 84 -7.55 3.24 11.73
CA GLY A 84 -7.09 4.10 12.82
C GLY A 84 -7.19 3.48 14.22
N LYS A 85 -7.46 2.17 14.33
CA LYS A 85 -7.52 1.46 15.62
C LYS A 85 -6.19 0.77 15.91
N GLU A 86 -5.44 1.31 16.87
CA GLU A 86 -4.13 0.78 17.30
C GLU A 86 -4.16 -0.68 17.75
N THR A 87 -5.30 -1.17 18.22
CA THR A 87 -5.46 -2.55 18.70
C THR A 87 -5.70 -3.56 17.58
N HIS A 88 -6.10 -3.11 16.39
CA HIS A 88 -6.43 -3.97 15.26
C HIS A 88 -5.29 -3.88 14.24
N LEU A 89 -4.34 -4.80 14.36
CA LEU A 89 -3.16 -4.82 13.51
C LEU A 89 -3.35 -5.78 12.34
N ARG A 90 -2.92 -5.33 11.16
CA ARG A 90 -2.75 -6.18 9.98
C ARG A 90 -1.27 -6.34 9.70
N TYR A 91 -0.90 -7.53 9.26
CA TYR A 91 0.47 -7.91 8.94
C TYR A 91 0.59 -8.17 7.45
N LEU A 92 1.70 -7.74 6.87
CA LEU A 92 2.04 -7.94 5.46
C LEU A 92 3.44 -8.53 5.32
N VAL A 93 3.61 -9.37 4.31
CA VAL A 93 4.92 -9.85 3.87
C VAL A 93 5.34 -9.10 2.61
N LEU A 94 6.40 -8.29 2.71
CA LEU A 94 6.89 -7.46 1.60
C LEU A 94 8.38 -7.67 1.37
N CYS A 95 8.86 -7.31 0.18
CA CYS A 95 10.29 -7.24 -0.11
C CYS A 95 10.99 -6.29 0.87
N GLN A 96 12.19 -6.67 1.34
CA GLN A 96 13.02 -5.75 2.13
C GLN A 96 13.52 -4.58 1.27
N ASP A 97 13.91 -4.86 0.01
CA ASP A 97 14.21 -3.84 -0.98
C ASP A 97 12.90 -3.31 -1.61
N THR A 98 12.40 -2.24 -1.02
CA THR A 98 11.18 -1.56 -1.46
C THR A 98 11.34 -0.93 -2.84
N ALA A 99 12.53 -0.41 -3.17
CA ALA A 99 12.78 0.26 -4.45
C ALA A 99 12.75 -0.72 -5.62
N SER A 100 13.42 -1.87 -5.46
CA SER A 100 13.32 -2.96 -6.46
C SER A 100 11.89 -3.52 -6.52
N CYS A 101 11.20 -3.63 -5.38
CA CYS A 101 9.82 -4.09 -5.38
C CYS A 101 8.88 -3.15 -6.15
N ALA A 102 9.10 -1.84 -6.06
CA ALA A 102 8.27 -0.82 -6.70
C ALA A 102 8.28 -0.91 -8.23
N SER A 103 9.39 -1.33 -8.84
CA SER A 103 9.43 -1.52 -10.30
C SER A 103 8.64 -2.73 -10.80
N HIS A 104 8.18 -3.59 -9.89
CA HIS A 104 7.44 -4.81 -10.19
C HIS A 104 6.01 -4.82 -9.63
N ALA A 105 5.68 -3.92 -8.71
CA ALA A 105 4.36 -3.87 -8.10
C ALA A 105 3.36 -3.19 -9.02
N GLU A 106 2.21 -3.85 -9.25
CA GLU A 106 1.11 -3.26 -10.00
C GLU A 106 0.42 -2.17 -9.17
N PRO A 107 0.16 -0.98 -9.72
CA PRO A 107 -0.52 0.10 -9.01
C PRO A 107 -1.86 -0.32 -8.40
N GLU A 108 -2.64 -1.14 -9.11
CA GLU A 108 -3.93 -1.66 -8.66
C GLU A 108 -3.77 -2.53 -7.42
N ARG A 109 -2.71 -3.34 -7.38
CA ARG A 109 -2.42 -4.20 -6.23
C ARG A 109 -2.02 -3.37 -5.01
N LEU A 110 -1.21 -2.32 -5.21
CA LEU A 110 -0.83 -1.40 -4.14
C LEU A 110 -2.05 -0.64 -3.60
N ARG A 111 -2.96 -0.21 -4.49
CA ARG A 111 -4.22 0.42 -4.12
C ARG A 111 -5.14 -0.52 -3.33
N GLU A 112 -5.20 -1.81 -3.71
CA GLU A 112 -5.95 -2.82 -2.95
C GLU A 112 -5.42 -2.94 -1.51
N ILE A 113 -4.09 -2.97 -1.34
CA ILE A 113 -3.46 -3.00 0.00
C ILE A 113 -3.79 -1.71 0.77
N LEU A 114 -3.67 -0.56 0.13
CA LEU A 114 -3.96 0.77 0.69
C LEU A 114 -5.41 0.86 1.22
N LEU A 115 -6.39 0.56 0.37
CA LEU A 115 -7.81 0.62 0.72
C LEU A 115 -8.16 -0.37 1.85
N ARG A 116 -7.62 -1.59 1.78
CA ARG A 116 -7.77 -2.58 2.86
C ARG A 116 -7.11 -2.18 4.16
N GLY A 117 -6.12 -1.29 4.12
CA GLY A 117 -5.50 -0.76 5.31
C GLY A 117 -6.34 0.32 6.00
N ILE A 118 -7.07 1.10 5.19
CA ILE A 118 -7.82 2.27 5.64
C ILE A 118 -9.29 1.95 5.97
N LEU A 119 -9.95 1.05 5.22
CA LEU A 119 -11.41 0.90 5.20
C LEU A 119 -11.99 -0.27 6.03
N THR A 120 -11.36 -0.71 7.11
CA THR A 120 -11.91 -1.79 7.98
C THR A 120 -11.66 -1.54 9.48
#